data_AF-A0A090VFE7-F1
#
_entry.id   AF-A0A090VFE7-F1
#
_cell.length_a   1.000
_cell.length_b   1.000
_cell.length_c   1.000
_cell.angle_alpha   90.00
_cell.angle_beta   90.00
_cell.angle_gamma   90.00
#
_symmetry.space_group_name_H-M   'P 1'
#
loop_
_entity.id
_entity.type
_entity.pdbx_description
1 polymer ?
#
loop_
_entity_poly.entity_id
_entity_poly.type
_entity_poly.pdbx_seq_one_letter_code
_entity_poly.pdbx_strand_id
1 'polypeptide(L)' 'MTIDSNTLFQNYFTNHKNYDEVLKSNMKINPEWGDLLSNLITAGPDELISRQKEIDWLMDENGVTYNVYNDPKAYTVLGI' A
#
# COMPACT_ATOMS: atom_id res chain seq x y z
N MET A 1 18.33 -11.15 -13.94
CA MET A 1 17.35 -11.86 -14.79
C MET A 1 16.37 -10.81 -15.30
N THR A 2 16.43 -10.44 -16.58
CA THR A 2 15.57 -9.40 -17.18
C THR A 2 14.20 -9.98 -17.47
N ILE A 3 13.19 -9.49 -16.75
CA ILE A 3 11.78 -9.95 -16.85
C ILE A 3 11.27 -9.88 -18.31
N ASP A 4 11.81 -8.94 -19.09
CA ASP A 4 11.49 -8.72 -20.50
C ASP A 4 11.81 -9.90 -21.44
N SER A 5 12.68 -10.82 -21.03
CA SER A 5 13.10 -11.97 -21.85
C SER A 5 12.21 -13.21 -21.69
N ASN A 6 11.32 -13.23 -20.69
CA ASN A 6 10.39 -14.33 -20.47
C ASN A 6 9.08 -14.05 -21.21
N THR A 7 8.71 -14.91 -22.15
CA THR A 7 7.48 -14.81 -22.95
C THR A 7 6.21 -14.70 -22.11
N LEU A 8 6.21 -15.24 -20.89
CA LEU A 8 5.10 -15.15 -19.95
C LEU A 8 4.83 -13.69 -19.50
N PHE A 9 5.88 -12.88 -19.37
CA PHE A 9 5.78 -11.53 -18.80
C PHE A 9 5.89 -10.39 -19.81
N GLN A 10 6.10 -10.70 -21.11
CA GLN A 10 6.29 -9.70 -22.17
C GLN A 10 5.21 -8.61 -22.21
N ASN A 11 3.96 -8.94 -21.85
CA ASN A 11 2.85 -8.00 -21.81
C ASN A 11 2.27 -7.80 -20.40
N TYR A 12 2.90 -8.36 -19.37
CA TYR A 12 2.34 -8.31 -18.01
C TYR A 12 2.26 -6.86 -17.50
N PHE A 13 3.27 -6.04 -17.81
CA PHE A 13 3.36 -4.65 -17.33
C PHE A 13 2.92 -3.59 -18.36
N THR A 14 2.51 -3.96 -19.58
CA THR A 14 2.28 -3.00 -20.67
C THR A 14 1.13 -2.03 -20.41
N ASN A 15 0.17 -2.40 -19.56
CA ASN A 15 -0.97 -1.54 -19.19
C ASN A 15 -0.86 -0.92 -17.78
N HIS A 16 0.23 -1.19 -17.05
CA HIS A 16 0.34 -0.82 -15.63
C HIS A 16 0.90 0.59 -15.39
N LYS A 17 1.36 1.30 -16.43
CA LYS A 17 2.00 2.61 -16.25
C LYS A 17 1.06 3.72 -15.74
N ASN A 18 -0.26 3.53 -15.84
CA ASN A 18 -1.28 4.51 -15.41
C ASN A 18 -2.51 3.81 -14.81
N TYR A 19 -2.34 2.63 -14.21
CA TYR A 19 -3.45 1.93 -13.56
C TYR A 19 -3.63 2.48 -12.15
N ASP A 20 -4.79 3.10 -11.91
CA ASP A 20 -5.25 3.44 -10.57
C ASP A 20 -6.34 2.42 -10.20
N GLU A 21 -6.16 1.76 -9.05
CA GLU A 21 -7.07 0.72 -8.57
C GLU A 21 -8.44 1.30 -8.18
N VAL A 22 -8.44 2.52 -7.65
CA VAL A 22 -9.58 3.20 -7.05
C VAL A 22 -10.30 4.06 -8.09
N LEU A 23 -9.57 4.79 -8.93
CA LEU A 23 -10.12 5.66 -9.96
C LEU A 23 -10.01 5.03 -11.34
N LYS A 24 -11.15 4.90 -12.01
CA LYS A 24 -11.17 4.57 -13.44
C LYS A 24 -10.63 5.76 -14.25
N SER A 25 -10.26 5.51 -15.50
CA SER A 25 -9.75 6.53 -16.43
C SER A 25 -10.67 7.74 -16.65
N ASN A 26 -11.95 7.60 -16.33
CA ASN A 26 -12.96 8.68 -16.37
C ASN A 26 -13.15 9.40 -15.02
N MET A 27 -12.22 9.23 -14.07
CA MET A 27 -12.24 9.80 -12.73
C MET A 27 -13.43 9.35 -11.86
N LYS A 28 -14.10 8.25 -12.22
CA LYS A 28 -15.12 7.63 -11.37
C LYS A 28 -14.48 6.59 -10.46
N ILE A 29 -14.97 6.52 -9.23
CA ILE A 29 -14.61 5.46 -8.29
C ILE A 29 -15.00 4.11 -8.87
N ASN A 30 -14.09 3.16 -8.75
CA ASN A 30 -14.30 1.77 -9.08
C ASN A 30 -15.27 1.14 -8.06
N PRO A 31 -16.44 0.59 -8.48
CA PRO A 31 -17.44 0.05 -7.55
C PRO A 31 -16.93 -1.05 -6.62
N GLU A 32 -15.91 -1.82 -7.04
CA GLU A 32 -15.27 -2.84 -6.21
C GLU A 32 -14.65 -2.28 -4.92
N TRP A 33 -14.32 -0.98 -4.91
CA TRP A 33 -13.82 -0.27 -3.72
C TRP A 33 -14.92 0.38 -2.89
N GLY A 34 -16.18 0.33 -3.34
CA GLY A 34 -17.30 1.06 -2.73
C GLY A 34 -17.50 0.72 -1.26
N ASP A 35 -17.54 -0.57 -0.93
CA ASP A 35 -17.74 -1.02 0.45
C ASP A 35 -16.57 -0.65 1.36
N LEU A 36 -15.33 -0.80 0.88
CA LEU A 36 -14.15 -0.40 1.65
C LEU A 36 -14.17 1.09 1.96
N LEU A 37 -14.41 1.93 0.94
CA LEU A 37 -14.43 3.39 1.10
C LEU A 37 -15.59 3.82 2.02
N SER A 38 -16.76 3.20 1.89
CA SER A 38 -17.90 3.43 2.78
C SER A 38 -17.56 3.10 4.23
N ASN A 39 -16.89 1.96 4.46
CA ASN A 39 -16.46 1.54 5.80
C ASN A 39 -15.41 2.49 6.39
N LEU A 40 -14.45 2.96 5.58
CA LEU A 40 -13.44 3.94 6.01
C LEU A 40 -14.09 5.28 6.40
N ILE A 41 -15.06 5.75 5.61
CA ILE A 41 -15.82 6.97 5.91
C ILE A 41 -16.65 6.80 7.18
N THR A 42 -17.30 5.64 7.34
CA THR A 42 -18.14 5.33 8.50
C THR A 42 -17.33 5.19 9.79
N ALA A 43 -16.15 4.57 9.71
CA ALA A 43 -15.23 4.46 10.84
C ALA A 43 -14.79 5.84 11.34
N GLY A 44 -14.44 6.74 10.42
CA GLY A 44 -14.01 8.08 10.77
C GLY A 44 -12.64 8.12 11.46
N PRO A 45 -12.14 9.32 11.78
CA PRO A 45 -10.76 9.50 12.22
C PRO A 45 -10.44 8.82 13.55
N ASP A 46 -11.35 8.88 14.53
CA ASP A 46 -11.09 8.35 15.87
C ASP A 46 -10.92 6.82 15.87
N GLU A 47 -11.75 6.12 15.10
CA GLU A 47 -11.66 4.66 14.93
C GLU A 47 -10.40 4.27 14.17
N LEU A 48 -10.01 5.03 13.14
CA LEU A 48 -8.76 4.78 12.42
C LEU A 48 -7.53 4.97 13.31
N ILE A 49 -7.54 5.99 14.18
CA ILE A 49 -6.48 6.20 15.18
C ILE A 49 -6.45 5.05 16.20
N SER A 50 -7.62 4.55 16.61
CA SER A 50 -7.72 3.39 17.51
C SER A 50 -7.12 2.13 16.87
N ARG A 51 -7.48 1.86 15.60
CA ARG A 51 -6.94 0.73 14.82
C ARG A 51 -5.44 0.82 14.61
N GLN A 52 -4.89 2.02 14.42
CA GLN A 52 -3.44 2.20 14.32
C GLN A 52 -2.74 1.75 15.61
N LYS A 53 -3.28 2.11 16.78
CA LYS A 53 -2.70 1.68 18.08
C LYS A 53 -2.78 0.17 18.28
N GLU A 54 -3.87 -0.46 17.82
CA GLU A 54 -4.01 -1.92 17.85
C GLU A 54 -2.98 -2.58 16.94
N ILE A 55 -2.76 -2.05 15.74
CA ILE A 55 -1.70 -2.52 14.84
C ILE A 55 -0.34 -2.38 15.49
N ASP A 56 -0.01 -1.22 16.08
CA ASP A 56 1.27 -1.00 16.76
C ASP A 56 1.49 -2.03 17.88
N TRP A 57 0.46 -2.28 18.69
CA TRP A 57 0.51 -3.29 19.75
C TRP A 57 0.70 -4.71 19.20
N LEU A 58 -0.02 -5.08 18.13
CA LEU A 58 0.11 -6.39 17.49
C LEU A 58 1.51 -6.60 16.88
N MET A 59 2.12 -5.56 16.34
CA MET A 59 3.50 -5.59 15.83
C MET A 59 4.51 -5.81 16.95
N ASP A 60 4.34 -5.08 18.06
CA ASP A 60 5.21 -5.19 19.24
C ASP A 60 5.10 -6.57 19.93
N GLU A 61 3.88 -7.12 20.02
CA GLU A 61 3.61 -8.38 20.70
C GLU A 61 4.00 -9.61 19.86
N ASN A 62 3.63 -9.63 18.57
CA ASN A 62 3.78 -10.83 17.73
C ASN A 62 5.05 -10.80 16.86
N GLY A 63 5.82 -9.71 16.88
CA GLY A 63 7.04 -9.57 16.09
C GLY A 63 6.79 -9.68 14.58
N VAL A 64 5.58 -9.36 14.11
CA VAL A 64 5.29 -9.23 12.68
C VAL A 64 6.15 -8.08 12.19
N THR A 65 7.31 -8.39 11.63
CA THR A 65 8.14 -7.38 11.01
C THR A 65 7.38 -6.92 9.77
N TYR A 66 6.77 -5.73 9.84
CA TYR A 66 6.49 -4.98 8.62
C TYR A 66 7.83 -4.89 7.91
N ASN A 67 8.00 -5.67 6.84
CA ASN A 67 9.20 -5.60 6.03
C ASN A 67 9.13 -4.25 5.32
N VAL A 68 9.55 -3.20 6.02
CA VAL A 68 10.00 -1.98 5.40
C VAL A 68 11.20 -2.45 4.59
N TYR A 69 11.01 -2.65 3.28
CA TYR A 69 12.13 -2.61 2.35
C TYR A 69 12.63 -1.14 2.34
N ASN A 70 13.18 -0.69 3.48
CA ASN A 70 13.80 0.60 3.64
C ASN A 70 15.20 0.45 3.05
N ASP A 71 15.46 1.19 1.99
CA ASP A 71 16.80 1.51 1.54
C ASP A 71 17.66 1.92 2.76
N PRO A 72 18.79 1.24 3.04
CA PRO A 72 19.67 1.56 4.18
C PRO A 72 20.20 3.00 4.19
N LYS A 73 20.07 3.77 3.10
CA LYS A 73 20.62 5.13 2.98
C LYS A 73 19.81 6.24 3.66
N ALA A 74 18.61 5.97 4.18
CA ALA A 74 17.78 7.02 4.78
C ALA A 74 18.25 7.50 6.16
N TYR A 75 19.08 6.74 6.89
CA TYR A 75 19.62 7.17 8.18
C TYR A 75 21.05 7.71 8.04
N THR A 76 21.19 8.87 7.40
CA THR A 76 22.35 9.73 7.68
C THR A 76 21.98 10.61 8.86
N VAL A 77 22.37 10.19 10.06
CA VAL A 77 22.39 11.07 11.23
C VAL A 77 23.49 12.10 10.98
N LEU A 78 23.09 13.36 10.76
CA LEU A 78 24.01 14.49 10.83
C LEU A 78 24.42 14.66 12.29
N GLY A 79 25.73 14.82 12.48
CA GLY A 79 26.42 14.55 13.73
C GLY A 79 26.15 15.51 14.88
N ILE A 80 26.44 14.97 16.06
CA ILE A 80 27.09 15.66 17.18
C ILE A 80 28.28 14.80 17.60
#